data_AF-A0AAW5QV31-F1
#
_entry.id   AF-A0AAW5QV31-F1
#
_cell.length_a   1.000
_cell.length_b   1.000
_cell.length_c   1.000
_cell.angle_alpha   90.00
_cell.angle_beta   90.00
_cell.angle_gamma   90.00
#
_symmetry.space_group_name_H-M   'P 1'
#
loop_
_entity.id
_entity.type
_entity.pdbx_description
1 polymer ?
#
loop_
_entity_poly.entity_id
_entity_poly.type
_entity_poly.pdbx_seq_one_letter_code
_entity_poly.pdbx_strand_id
1 'polypeptide(L)'
;QRPFVDEVSGLGGNLDLRPIVTTGYLREAFGGRDADLGLRVTIDHKVHGRDRDFHVASGAENRFIIPPQLAVVELKANERVP
;
A
#
# COMPACT_ATOMS: atom_id res chain seq x y z
N GLN A 1 -10.52 -20.43 -2.31
CA GLN A 1 -9.30 -19.81 -1.79
C GLN A 1 -8.02 -20.61 -2.09
N ARG A 2 -8.06 -21.95 -2.16
CA ARG A 2 -6.86 -22.78 -2.43
C ARG A 2 -6.02 -22.38 -3.68
N PRO A 3 -6.62 -22.11 -4.86
CA PRO A 3 -5.83 -21.72 -6.03
C PRO A 3 -4.97 -20.45 -5.85
N PHE A 4 -5.51 -19.45 -5.14
CA PHE A 4 -4.78 -18.21 -4.84
C PHE A 4 -3.60 -18.46 -3.88
N VAL A 5 -3.80 -19.29 -2.86
CA VAL A 5 -2.73 -19.66 -1.93
C VAL A 5 -1.62 -20.44 -2.66
N ASP A 6 -1.99 -21.33 -3.58
CA ASP A 6 -1.05 -22.11 -4.38
C ASP A 6 -0.23 -21.20 -5.31
N GLU A 7 -0.86 -20.20 -5.93
CA GLU A 7 -0.19 -19.19 -6.75
C GLU A 7 0.81 -18.35 -5.93
N VAL A 8 0.37 -17.77 -4.81
CA VAL A 8 1.23 -16.94 -3.95
C VAL A 8 2.39 -17.75 -3.39
N SER A 9 2.14 -18.97 -2.93
CA SER A 9 3.17 -19.86 -2.38
C SER A 9 4.14 -20.32 -3.47
N GLY A 10 3.62 -20.61 -4.67
CA GLY A 10 4.41 -20.96 -5.85
C GLY A 10 5.34 -19.83 -6.27
N LEU A 11 4.85 -18.59 -6.35
CA LEU A 11 5.67 -17.42 -6.64
C LEU A 11 6.74 -17.19 -5.55
N GLY A 12 6.35 -17.25 -4.29
CA GLY A 12 7.25 -17.07 -3.16
C GLY A 12 8.40 -18.08 -3.15
N GLY A 13 8.08 -19.36 -3.35
CA GLY A 13 9.08 -20.44 -3.38
C GLY A 13 9.93 -20.45 -4.65
N ASN A 14 9.30 -20.37 -5.83
CA ASN A 14 10.01 -20.54 -7.11
C ASN A 14 10.93 -19.36 -7.46
N LEU A 15 10.62 -18.16 -6.96
CA LEU A 15 11.41 -16.96 -7.19
C LEU A 15 12.26 -16.55 -5.97
N ASP A 16 12.29 -17.38 -4.91
CA ASP A 16 12.95 -17.08 -3.63
C ASP A 16 12.64 -15.66 -3.12
N LEU A 17 11.35 -15.29 -3.17
CA LEU A 17 10.92 -13.96 -2.74
C LEU A 17 11.09 -13.84 -1.23
N ARG A 18 11.81 -12.81 -0.80
CA ARG A 18 12.05 -12.50 0.62
C ARG A 18 11.61 -11.07 0.91
N PRO A 19 11.24 -10.73 2.15
CA PRO A 19 11.05 -9.35 2.54
C PRO A 19 12.34 -8.54 2.27
N ILE A 20 12.19 -7.42 1.55
CA ILE A 20 13.30 -6.48 1.25
C ILE A 20 13.03 -5.05 1.74
N VAL A 21 11.77 -4.73 2.00
CA VAL A 21 11.34 -3.42 2.50
C VAL A 21 9.98 -3.56 3.17
N THR A 22 9.72 -2.78 4.21
CA THR A 22 8.36 -2.55 4.71
C THR A 22 7.99 -1.09 4.51
N THR A 23 6.77 -0.83 4.05
CA THR A 23 6.21 0.52 3.89
C THR A 23 5.00 0.67 4.81
N GLY A 24 4.97 1.76 5.58
CA GLY A 24 3.86 2.18 6.44
C GLY A 24 3.42 3.60 6.09
N TYR A 25 2.15 3.91 6.37
CA TYR A 25 1.52 5.19 6.07
C TYR A 25 0.27 5.39 6.94
N LEU A 26 -0.22 6.62 6.99
CA LEU A 26 -1.54 6.96 7.55
C LEU A 26 -2.48 7.29 6.40
N ARG A 27 -3.57 6.53 6.25
CA ARG A 27 -4.49 6.65 5.12
C ARG A 27 -5.79 7.36 5.49
N GLU A 28 -6.14 8.35 4.71
CA GLU A 28 -7.50 8.86 4.57
C GLU A 28 -8.11 8.31 3.28
N ALA A 29 -9.37 7.86 3.32
CA ALA A 29 -10.04 7.25 2.19
C ALA A 29 -11.42 7.87 1.99
N PHE A 30 -11.70 8.28 0.76
CA PHE A 30 -12.93 8.92 0.34
C PHE A 30 -13.56 8.13 -0.81
N GLY A 31 -14.87 7.88 -0.72
CA GLY A 31 -15.68 7.38 -1.82
C GLY A 31 -16.53 8.52 -2.38
N GLY A 32 -16.56 8.64 -3.71
CA GLY A 32 -17.45 9.58 -4.39
C GLY A 32 -18.91 9.24 -4.15
N ARG A 33 -19.77 10.25 -4.26
CA ARG A 33 -21.22 10.18 -4.02
C ARG A 33 -21.96 10.72 -5.24
N ASP A 34 -23.22 10.35 -5.37
CA ASP A 34 -24.12 10.84 -6.42
C ASP A 34 -23.57 10.64 -7.85
N ALA A 35 -23.16 11.72 -8.53
CA ALA A 35 -22.57 11.65 -9.87
C ALA A 35 -21.20 10.95 -9.88
N ASP A 36 -20.52 10.86 -8.74
CA ASP A 36 -19.15 10.38 -8.60
C ASP A 36 -19.06 8.96 -8.02
N LEU A 37 -20.09 8.11 -8.12
CA LEU A 37 -20.08 6.75 -7.55
C LEU A 37 -18.89 5.87 -8.03
N GLY A 38 -18.31 6.21 -9.18
CA GLY A 38 -17.12 5.55 -9.72
C GLY A 38 -15.79 6.09 -9.19
N LEU A 39 -15.79 7.19 -8.45
CA LEU A 39 -14.59 7.86 -7.94
C LEU A 39 -14.22 7.36 -6.54
N ARG A 40 -12.94 7.06 -6.33
CA ARG A 40 -12.35 6.80 -5.02
C ARG A 40 -11.06 7.56 -4.90
N VAL A 41 -10.85 8.21 -3.77
CA VAL A 41 -9.63 8.96 -3.49
C VAL A 41 -9.01 8.42 -2.21
N THR A 42 -7.70 8.17 -2.22
CA THR A 42 -6.94 7.93 -1.00
C THR A 42 -5.80 8.92 -0.86
N ILE A 43 -5.54 9.35 0.37
CA ILE A 43 -4.43 10.24 0.71
C ILE A 43 -3.59 9.51 1.76
N ASP A 44 -2.35 9.19 1.39
CA ASP A 44 -1.40 8.51 2.27
C ASP A 44 -0.37 9.52 2.80
N HIS A 45 -0.47 9.81 4.08
CA HIS A 45 0.42 10.70 4.81
C HIS A 45 1.55 9.95 5.49
N LYS A 46 2.63 10.68 5.79
CA LYS A 46 3.77 10.20 6.58
C LYS A 46 4.32 8.88 6.03
N VAL A 47 4.44 8.75 4.71
CA VAL A 47 4.92 7.51 4.08
C VAL A 47 6.34 7.23 4.56
N HIS A 48 6.51 6.11 5.24
CA HIS A 48 7.75 5.71 5.89
C HIS A 48 8.00 4.23 5.72
N GLY A 49 9.21 3.79 6.02
CA GLY A 49 9.56 2.40 5.90
C GLY A 49 10.96 2.10 6.38
N ARG A 50 11.39 0.87 6.12
CA ARG A 50 12.71 0.37 6.50
C ARG A 50 13.12 -0.76 5.57
N ASP A 51 14.43 -0.90 5.44
CA ASP A 51 15.14 -1.86 4.59
C ASP A 51 15.83 -2.96 5.41
N ARG A 52 15.47 -3.08 6.70
CA ARG A 52 16.04 -4.04 7.65
C ARG A 52 15.04 -4.42 8.73
N ASP A 53 15.39 -5.44 9.50
CA ASP A 53 14.65 -5.89 10.68
C ASP A 53 13.19 -6.27 10.42
N PHE A 54 12.88 -6.88 9.26
CA PHE A 54 11.51 -7.11 8.75
C PHE A 54 10.58 -7.98 9.60
N HIS A 55 11.02 -8.43 10.78
CA HIS A 55 10.18 -9.21 11.67
C HIS A 55 8.96 -8.39 12.12
N VAL A 56 7.79 -9.05 12.14
CA VAL A 56 6.55 -8.43 12.61
C VAL A 56 6.73 -8.05 14.09
N ALA A 57 6.25 -6.85 14.47
CA ALA A 57 6.37 -6.30 15.81
C ALA A 57 7.80 -6.03 16.32
N SER A 58 8.82 -6.06 15.46
CA SER A 58 10.13 -5.55 15.85
C SER A 58 10.06 -4.03 16.08
N GLY A 59 10.64 -3.52 17.17
CA GLY A 59 10.70 -2.09 17.48
C GLY A 59 11.71 -1.29 16.67
N ALA A 60 12.02 -1.70 15.43
CA ALA A 60 13.03 -1.02 14.63
C ALA A 60 12.49 0.30 14.05
N GLU A 61 13.39 1.26 13.86
CA GLU A 61 13.05 2.61 13.41
C GLU A 61 12.67 2.65 11.93
N ASN A 62 11.59 3.37 11.62
CA ASN A 62 11.22 3.69 10.24
C ASN A 62 11.78 5.05 9.83
N ARG A 63 12.15 5.16 8.55
CA ARG A 63 12.58 6.40 7.90
C ARG A 63 11.52 6.87 6.93
N PHE A 64 11.35 8.19 6.83
CA PHE A 64 10.47 8.77 5.81
C PHE A 64 10.98 8.43 4.40
N ILE A 65 10.08 7.91 3.56
CA ILE A 65 10.36 7.59 2.14
C ILE A 65 10.20 8.85 1.30
N ILE A 66 9.26 9.72 1.68
CA ILE A 66 9.05 11.06 1.11
C ILE A 66 9.10 12.10 2.23
N PRO A 67 9.42 13.38 1.97
CA PRO A 67 9.34 14.44 2.96
C PRO A 67 8.00 14.41 3.73
N PRO A 68 8.01 14.55 5.08
CA PRO A 68 6.83 14.29 5.89
C PRO A 68 5.66 15.28 5.69
N GLN A 69 5.91 16.40 4.99
CA GLN A 69 4.90 17.38 4.60
C GLN A 69 4.20 17.02 3.28
N LEU A 70 4.72 16.03 2.53
CA LEU A 70 4.10 15.54 1.31
C LEU A 70 3.21 14.32 1.59
N ALA A 71 2.28 14.08 0.68
CA ALA A 71 1.38 12.94 0.70
C ALA A 71 1.31 12.30 -0.70
N VAL A 72 1.01 11.00 -0.74
CA VAL A 72 0.67 10.31 -1.99
C VAL A 72 -0.84 10.36 -2.16
N VAL A 73 -1.32 10.98 -3.24
CA VAL A 73 -2.74 11.04 -3.58
C VAL A 73 -2.99 10.06 -4.72
N GLU A 74 -3.93 9.14 -4.51
CA GLU A 74 -4.37 8.20 -5.52
C GLU A 74 -5.84 8.49 -5.86
N LEU A 75 -6.11 8.80 -7.13
CA LEU A 75 -7.46 8.97 -7.66
C LEU A 75 -7.79 7.77 -8.53
N LYS A 76 -8.87 7.05 -8.20
CA LYS A 76 -9.40 5.93 -8.97
C LYS A 76 -10.74 6.34 -9.53
N ALA A 77 -10.81 6.46 -10.84
CA ALA A 77 -12.03 6.73 -11.57
C ALA A 77 -12.34 5.54 -12.49
N ASN A 78 -13.59 5.09 -12.49
CA ASN A 78 -14.08 4.21 -13.55
C ASN A 78 -14.33 5.03 -14.83
N GLU A 79 -14.48 4.38 -16.00
CA GLU A 79 -14.72 5.04 -17.30
C GLU A 79 -16.00 5.92 -17.36
N ARG A 80 -16.81 5.94 -16.31
CA ARG A 80 -18.02 6.78 -16.14
C ARG A 80 -17.87 7.81 -15.02
N VAL A 81 -16.71 8.43 -14.89
CA VAL A 81 -16.57 9.68 -14.14
C VAL A 81 -16.71 10.82 -15.16
N PRO A 82 -17.55 11.85 -14.91
CA PRO A 82 -17.83 12.90 -15.89
C PRO A 82 -16.60 13.65 -16.41
#